data_AF-A0A534S7Q5-F1
#
_entry.id   AF-A0A534S7Q5-F1
#
_cell.length_a   1.000
_cell.length_b   1.000
_cell.length_c   1.000
_cell.angle_alpha   90.00
_cell.angle_beta   90.00
_cell.angle_gamma   90.00
#
_symmetry.space_group_name_H-M   'P 1'
#
loop_
_entity.id
_entity.type
_entity.pdbx_description
1 polymer ?
#
loop_
_entity_poly.entity_id
_entity_poly.type
_entity_poly.pdbx_seq_one_letter_code
_entity_poly.pdbx_strand_id
1 'polypeptide(L)'
;MTGARTGGLANAVTGPYEALSELLPPGQIAAELRAGSPTQVALLDGHLFGTIPTYARLVCHQLATIERPWVAPADVAALDRELLRLARRSGCRALVVGPNPDPMRRTLDGTVDPDRLRAAAADLRRIRRAGLLSVVHLSVGRPGDDAGVFGRAVWLCKAGRVAFPRLARAESDDVVGAPRLGSDEVQRGLEWA
;
A
#
# COMPACT_ATOMS: atom_id res chain seq x y z
N MET A 1 -29.49 -5.14 30.68
CA MET A 1 -28.14 -5.41 31.20
C MET A 1 -27.32 -6.02 30.07
N THR A 2 -26.69 -5.16 29.27
CA THR A 2 -25.25 -4.87 29.25
C THR A 2 -24.40 -6.02 28.72
N GLY A 3 -23.90 -5.82 27.50
CA GLY A 3 -22.90 -6.66 26.83
C GLY A 3 -22.26 -5.89 25.69
N ALA A 4 -21.81 -4.66 25.97
CA ALA A 4 -21.05 -3.84 25.03
C ALA A 4 -19.69 -4.51 24.79
N ARG A 5 -19.43 -4.98 23.56
CA ARG A 5 -18.08 -5.32 23.12
C ARG A 5 -17.41 -4.07 22.59
N THR A 6 -16.71 -3.40 23.48
CA THR A 6 -15.65 -2.44 23.14
C THR A 6 -14.48 -3.20 22.50
N GLY A 7 -14.46 -3.26 21.17
CA GLY A 7 -13.26 -3.61 20.40
C GLY A 7 -12.32 -2.42 20.42
N GLY A 8 -11.22 -2.56 21.17
CA GLY A 8 -10.28 -1.49 21.48
C GLY A 8 -9.57 -0.93 20.24
N LEU A 9 -9.48 0.40 20.21
CA LEU A 9 -8.43 1.14 19.54
C LEU A 9 -7.11 0.80 20.26
N ALA A 10 -6.23 0.04 19.61
CA ALA A 10 -4.85 -0.13 20.04
C ALA A 10 -3.91 0.00 18.83
N ASN A 11 -2.90 0.83 19.05
CA ASN A 11 -1.80 1.17 18.17
C ASN A 11 -1.11 -0.04 17.53
N ALA A 12 -0.79 0.09 16.25
CA ALA A 12 0.52 -0.19 15.63
C ALA A 12 0.31 -0.50 14.14
N VAL A 13 0.79 0.36 13.25
CA VAL A 13 0.94 0.00 11.83
C VAL A 13 2.16 -0.93 11.72
N THR A 14 2.03 -2.17 12.18
CA THR A 14 3.05 -3.22 12.08
C THR A 14 2.35 -4.57 12.16
N GLY A 15 2.30 -5.28 11.03
CA GLY A 15 1.75 -6.63 10.93
C GLY A 15 1.49 -7.01 9.46
N PRO A 16 1.74 -8.27 9.05
CA PRO A 16 1.74 -8.68 7.64
C PRO A 16 0.30 -8.70 7.09
N TYR A 17 0.11 -8.11 5.91
CA TYR A 17 -1.17 -8.08 5.19
C TYR A 17 -1.45 -9.44 4.51
N GLU A 18 -1.56 -10.50 5.31
CA GLU A 18 -2.07 -11.80 4.86
C GLU A 18 -3.35 -12.16 5.63
N ALA A 19 -4.45 -11.60 5.15
CA ALA A 19 -5.74 -12.24 5.17
C ALA A 19 -6.54 -11.65 4.02
N LEU A 20 -6.99 -12.47 3.07
CA LEU A 20 -8.12 -12.13 2.22
C LEU A 20 -9.34 -12.06 3.17
N SER A 21 -9.54 -10.90 3.80
CA SER A 21 -10.74 -10.67 4.58
C SER A 21 -11.95 -10.67 3.66
N GLU A 22 -13.08 -11.09 4.22
CA GLU A 22 -14.36 -11.14 3.51
C GLU A 22 -14.72 -9.74 2.97
N LEU A 23 -15.14 -9.68 1.70
CA LEU A 23 -15.60 -8.44 1.09
C LEU A 23 -16.87 -7.96 1.79
N LEU A 24 -16.75 -6.92 2.61
CA LEU A 24 -17.91 -6.31 3.25
C LEU A 24 -18.79 -5.58 2.22
N PRO A 25 -20.12 -5.67 2.33
CA PRO A 25 -21.01 -4.89 1.48
C PRO A 25 -20.71 -3.38 1.61
N PRO A 26 -20.67 -2.61 0.50
CA PRO A 26 -20.38 -1.17 0.55
C PRO A 26 -21.30 -0.36 1.48
N GLY A 27 -22.56 -0.79 1.63
CA GLY A 27 -23.52 -0.18 2.56
C GLY A 27 -23.16 -0.42 4.04
N GLN A 28 -22.59 -1.59 4.36
CA GLN A 28 -22.11 -1.88 5.71
C GLN A 28 -20.89 -1.02 6.06
N ILE A 29 -19.92 -0.91 5.14
CA ILE A 29 -18.75 -0.03 5.30
C ILE A 29 -19.22 1.41 5.56
N ALA A 30 -20.20 1.89 4.78
CA ALA A 30 -20.77 3.21 4.97
C ALA A 30 -21.45 3.39 6.34
N ALA A 31 -22.17 2.38 6.83
CA ALA A 31 -22.79 2.42 8.15
C ALA A 31 -21.74 2.50 9.28
N GLU A 32 -20.69 1.68 9.20
CA GLU A 32 -19.59 1.68 10.16
C GLU A 32 -18.83 3.01 10.17
N LEU A 33 -18.59 3.61 8.99
CA LEU A 33 -17.92 4.90 8.90
C LEU A 33 -18.77 6.04 9.47
N ARG A 34 -20.10 6.01 9.29
CA ARG A 34 -21.03 7.00 9.89
C ARG A 34 -21.13 6.87 11.41
N ALA A 35 -21.02 5.66 11.95
CA ALA A 35 -21.08 5.43 13.39
C ALA A 35 -19.82 5.92 14.14
N GLY A 36 -18.69 6.03 13.43
CA GLY A 36 -17.44 6.52 14.01
C GLY A 36 -17.31 8.04 14.08
N SER A 37 -16.24 8.52 14.73
CA SER A 37 -15.98 9.95 14.83
C SER A 37 -15.59 10.55 13.47
N PRO A 38 -16.19 11.69 13.06
CA PRO A 38 -15.87 12.34 11.78
C PRO A 38 -14.43 12.89 11.74
N THR A 39 -13.80 13.15 12.89
CA THR A 39 -12.43 13.66 12.98
C THR A 39 -11.37 12.57 12.84
N GLN A 40 -11.75 11.29 12.91
CA GLN A 40 -10.83 10.16 12.80
C GLN A 40 -10.73 9.68 11.36
N VAL A 41 -9.53 9.35 10.91
CA VAL A 41 -9.35 8.67 9.62
C VAL A 41 -9.75 7.20 9.76
N ALA A 42 -10.57 6.69 8.83
CA ALA A 42 -10.89 5.27 8.75
C ALA A 42 -9.88 4.53 7.87
N LEU A 43 -9.42 3.36 8.30
CA LEU A 43 -8.65 2.43 7.48
C LEU A 43 -9.59 1.36 6.93
N LEU A 44 -9.62 1.19 5.62
CA LEU A 44 -10.36 0.12 4.94
C LEU A 44 -9.35 -0.95 4.52
N ASP A 45 -9.12 -1.95 5.37
CA ASP A 45 -8.08 -2.97 5.20
C ASP A 45 -8.60 -4.33 4.72
N GLY A 46 -9.92 -4.50 4.56
CA GLY A 46 -10.50 -5.79 4.19
C GLY A 46 -10.15 -6.29 2.78
N HIS A 47 -9.78 -5.40 1.85
CA HIS A 47 -9.35 -5.80 0.50
C HIS A 47 -8.45 -4.73 -0.13
N LEU A 48 -7.52 -5.15 -0.99
CA LEU A 48 -6.77 -4.23 -1.87
C LEU A 48 -7.74 -3.43 -2.74
N PHE A 49 -7.76 -2.13 -2.55
CA PHE A 49 -8.62 -1.22 -3.30
C PHE A 49 -8.22 -1.20 -4.79
N GLY A 50 -9.23 -1.27 -5.66
CA GLY A 50 -9.09 -1.17 -7.12
C GLY A 50 -9.00 -2.51 -7.86
N THR A 51 -8.64 -3.61 -7.19
CA THR A 51 -8.55 -4.94 -7.83
C THR A 51 -9.89 -5.45 -8.37
N ILE A 52 -11.01 -5.04 -7.76
CA ILE A 52 -12.36 -5.25 -8.25
C ILE A 52 -12.95 -3.87 -8.58
N PRO A 53 -12.83 -3.39 -9.83
CA PRO A 53 -13.18 -2.01 -10.20
C PRO A 53 -14.62 -1.63 -9.87
N THR A 54 -15.59 -2.53 -10.13
CA THR A 54 -17.01 -2.30 -9.85
C THR A 54 -17.26 -2.11 -8.35
N TYR A 55 -16.68 -2.97 -7.52
CA TYR A 55 -16.78 -2.87 -6.06
C TYR A 55 -16.15 -1.58 -5.54
N ALA A 56 -14.94 -1.25 -6.00
CA ALA A 56 -14.24 -0.01 -5.62
C ALA A 56 -15.06 1.25 -5.95
N ARG A 57 -15.73 1.27 -7.11
CA ARG A 57 -16.64 2.36 -7.50
C ARG A 57 -17.86 2.45 -6.59
N LEU A 58 -18.50 1.31 -6.28
CA LEU A 58 -19.64 1.26 -5.36
C LEU A 58 -19.27 1.76 -3.95
N VAL A 59 -18.12 1.34 -3.43
CA VAL A 59 -17.59 1.85 -2.16
C VAL A 59 -17.46 3.37 -2.24
N CYS A 60 -16.80 3.91 -3.25
CA CYS A 60 -16.65 5.35 -3.35
C CYS A 60 -17.98 6.10 -3.46
N HIS A 61 -18.97 5.57 -4.19
CA HIS A 61 -20.29 6.19 -4.27
C HIS A 61 -21.00 6.23 -2.91
N GLN A 62 -20.93 5.15 -2.14
CA GLN A 62 -21.51 5.12 -0.80
C GLN A 62 -20.80 6.09 0.16
N LEU A 63 -19.46 6.14 0.09
CA LEU A 63 -18.64 6.98 0.97
C LEU A 63 -18.67 8.46 0.59
N ALA A 64 -19.09 8.83 -0.61
CA ALA A 64 -19.18 10.23 -1.05
C ALA A 64 -20.14 11.10 -0.22
N THR A 65 -21.05 10.47 0.53
CA THR A 65 -22.00 11.15 1.43
C THR A 65 -21.50 11.28 2.86
N ILE A 66 -20.28 10.82 3.15
CA ILE A 66 -19.73 10.71 4.50
C ILE A 66 -18.55 11.68 4.64
N GLU A 67 -18.56 12.50 5.68
CA GLU A 67 -17.52 13.52 5.91
C GLU A 67 -16.19 12.95 6.43
N ARG A 68 -16.23 11.72 6.96
CA ARG A 68 -15.09 11.06 7.57
C ARG A 68 -14.03 10.68 6.52
N PRO A 69 -12.77 11.13 6.66
CA PRO A 69 -11.70 10.76 5.74
C PRO A 69 -11.34 9.28 5.86
N TRP A 70 -10.88 8.68 4.76
CA TRP A 70 -10.47 7.27 4.76
C TRP A 70 -9.18 7.02 3.97
N VAL A 71 -8.56 5.89 4.27
CA VAL A 71 -7.35 5.36 3.62
C VAL A 71 -7.54 3.86 3.37
N ALA A 72 -6.87 3.31 2.36
CA ALA A 72 -6.95 1.88 2.05
C ALA A 72 -5.63 1.35 1.47
N PRO A 73 -5.27 0.08 1.75
CA PRO A 73 -4.35 -0.67 0.90
C PRO A 73 -4.86 -0.73 -0.53
N ALA A 74 -3.97 -0.64 -1.52
CA ALA A 74 -4.34 -0.61 -2.93
C ALA A 74 -3.30 -1.30 -3.80
N ASP A 75 -3.78 -1.96 -4.85
CA ASP A 75 -2.93 -2.33 -5.97
C ASP A 75 -2.83 -1.15 -6.93
N VAL A 76 -1.68 -0.49 -6.93
CA VAL A 76 -1.41 0.68 -7.76
C VAL A 76 -1.55 0.43 -9.27
N ALA A 77 -1.37 -0.82 -9.72
CA ALA A 77 -1.56 -1.20 -11.13
C ALA A 77 -3.04 -1.15 -11.54
N ALA A 78 -3.96 -1.45 -10.61
CA ALA A 78 -5.40 -1.48 -10.85
C ALA A 78 -6.07 -0.09 -10.80
N LEU A 79 -5.31 0.97 -10.45
CA LEU A 79 -5.85 2.32 -10.27
C LEU A 79 -5.81 3.14 -11.56
N ASP A 80 -6.95 3.18 -12.25
CA ASP A 80 -7.17 4.10 -13.36
C ASP A 80 -7.41 5.55 -12.89
N ARG A 81 -7.38 6.50 -13.84
CA ARG A 81 -7.55 7.94 -13.52
C ARG A 81 -8.95 8.27 -13.00
N GLU A 82 -9.97 7.55 -13.43
CA GLU A 82 -11.36 7.81 -13.06
C GLU A 82 -11.63 7.34 -11.63
N LEU A 83 -11.16 6.14 -11.29
CA LEU A 83 -11.23 5.56 -9.96
C LEU A 83 -10.47 6.42 -8.95
N LEU A 84 -9.28 6.91 -9.28
CA LEU A 84 -8.53 7.83 -8.40
C LEU A 84 -9.28 9.14 -8.13
N ARG A 85 -9.94 9.71 -9.15
CA ARG A 85 -10.77 10.91 -8.98
C ARG A 85 -11.99 10.62 -8.12
N LEU A 86 -12.62 9.47 -8.34
CA LEU A 86 -13.78 9.03 -7.58
C LEU A 86 -13.42 8.80 -6.10
N ALA A 87 -12.30 8.13 -5.83
CA ALA A 87 -11.76 7.95 -4.48
C ALA A 87 -11.48 9.29 -3.80
N ARG A 88 -10.86 10.24 -4.49
CA ARG A 88 -10.59 11.56 -3.91
C ARG A 88 -11.87 12.31 -3.54
N ARG A 89 -12.91 12.23 -4.37
CA ARG A 89 -14.21 12.86 -4.10
C ARG A 89 -14.95 12.19 -2.94
N SER A 90 -14.75 10.89 -2.74
CA SER A 90 -15.42 10.14 -1.67
C SER A 90 -14.73 10.25 -0.31
N GLY A 91 -13.75 11.15 -0.16
CA GLY A 91 -13.07 11.38 1.12
C GLY A 91 -11.75 10.61 1.29
N CYS A 92 -11.29 9.88 0.28
CA CYS A 92 -9.98 9.22 0.33
C CYS A 92 -8.86 10.26 0.50
N ARG A 93 -7.92 10.00 1.43
CA ARG A 93 -6.77 10.87 1.69
C ARG A 93 -5.44 10.23 1.29
N ALA A 94 -5.32 8.93 1.48
CA ALA A 94 -4.09 8.21 1.17
C ALA A 94 -4.37 6.77 0.72
N LEU A 95 -3.46 6.25 -0.10
CA LEU A 95 -3.43 4.85 -0.50
C LEU A 95 -2.13 4.22 0.00
N VAL A 96 -2.25 3.05 0.61
CA VAL A 96 -1.12 2.24 1.07
C VAL A 96 -0.77 1.23 -0.02
N VAL A 97 0.47 1.22 -0.47
CA VAL A 97 0.93 0.36 -1.57
C VAL A 97 2.06 -0.53 -1.07
N GLY A 98 1.90 -1.84 -1.27
CA GLY A 98 2.85 -2.85 -0.81
C GLY A 98 2.69 -3.23 0.66
N PRO A 99 3.52 -4.17 1.15
CA PRO A 99 4.65 -4.82 0.46
C PRO A 99 4.25 -5.95 -0.50
N ASN A 100 2.98 -6.36 -0.48
CA ASN A 100 2.37 -7.30 -1.40
C ASN A 100 1.07 -6.68 -1.97
N PRO A 101 0.96 -6.43 -3.28
CA PRO A 101 1.96 -6.62 -4.33
C PRO A 101 3.22 -5.76 -4.15
N ASP A 102 4.38 -6.24 -4.65
CA ASP A 102 5.65 -5.52 -4.55
C ASP A 102 5.61 -4.19 -5.33
N PRO A 103 5.80 -3.03 -4.68
CA PRO A 103 5.82 -1.74 -5.38
C PRO A 103 6.95 -1.60 -6.40
N MET A 104 8.06 -2.34 -6.26
CA MET A 104 9.15 -2.36 -7.23
C MET A 104 8.86 -3.26 -8.43
N ARG A 105 7.77 -4.05 -8.38
CA ARG A 105 7.34 -4.97 -9.45
C ARG A 105 8.46 -5.91 -9.92
N ARG A 106 9.20 -6.47 -8.96
CA ARG A 106 10.21 -7.49 -9.23
C ARG A 106 9.59 -8.65 -10.02
N THR A 107 10.39 -9.24 -10.88
CA THR A 107 10.07 -10.52 -11.51
C THR A 107 10.12 -11.66 -10.47
N LEU A 108 9.68 -12.85 -10.87
CA LEU A 108 9.61 -14.01 -9.98
C LEU A 108 10.98 -14.45 -9.44
N ASP A 109 12.06 -14.17 -10.17
CA ASP A 109 13.45 -14.41 -9.78
C ASP A 109 14.04 -13.29 -8.88
N GLY A 110 13.23 -12.30 -8.50
CA GLY A 110 13.64 -11.20 -7.64
C GLY A 110 14.35 -10.04 -8.37
N THR A 111 14.56 -10.14 -9.68
CA THR A 111 15.22 -9.08 -10.44
C THR A 111 14.30 -7.87 -10.68
N VAL A 112 14.90 -6.67 -10.74
CA VAL A 112 14.16 -5.43 -10.98
C VAL A 112 14.36 -5.01 -12.42
N ASP A 113 13.32 -5.22 -13.24
CA ASP A 113 13.29 -4.72 -14.60
C ASP A 113 13.13 -3.17 -14.62
N PRO A 114 14.02 -2.42 -15.30
CA PRO A 114 13.97 -0.96 -15.32
C PRO A 114 12.68 -0.37 -15.89
N ASP A 115 12.06 -1.02 -16.89
CA ASP A 115 10.82 -0.53 -17.50
C ASP A 115 9.62 -0.75 -16.59
N ARG A 116 9.55 -1.89 -15.90
CA ARG A 116 8.57 -2.13 -14.84
C ARG A 116 8.71 -1.16 -13.69
N LEU A 117 9.95 -0.84 -13.28
CA LEU A 117 10.22 0.14 -12.23
C LEU A 117 9.77 1.56 -12.66
N ARG A 118 10.04 1.95 -13.92
CA ARG A 118 9.54 3.21 -14.50
C ARG A 118 8.01 3.26 -14.57
N ALA A 119 7.37 2.16 -14.94
CA ALA A 119 5.92 2.04 -14.94
C ALA A 119 5.34 2.16 -13.52
N ALA A 120 5.93 1.49 -12.53
CA ALA A 120 5.54 1.63 -11.13
C ALA A 120 5.64 3.07 -10.64
N ALA A 121 6.75 3.76 -10.97
CA ALA A 121 6.89 5.19 -10.67
C ALA A 121 5.84 6.04 -11.39
N ALA A 122 5.46 5.72 -12.63
CA ALA A 122 4.40 6.43 -13.34
C ALA A 122 3.03 6.27 -12.69
N ASP A 123 2.74 5.07 -12.18
CA ASP A 123 1.48 4.75 -11.52
C ASP A 123 1.40 5.45 -10.15
N LEU A 124 2.48 5.45 -9.35
CA LEU A 124 2.58 6.23 -8.12
C LEU A 124 2.39 7.74 -8.37
N ARG A 125 2.95 8.28 -9.46
CA ARG A 125 2.70 9.68 -9.85
C ARG A 125 1.23 9.94 -10.19
N ARG A 126 0.47 8.95 -10.66
CA ARG A 126 -0.98 9.14 -10.91
C ARG A 126 -1.74 9.40 -9.61
N ILE A 127 -1.41 8.68 -8.53
CA ILE A 127 -1.98 8.91 -7.19
C ILE A 127 -1.75 10.37 -6.76
N ARG A 128 -0.50 10.84 -6.84
CA ARG A 128 -0.16 12.22 -6.46
C ARG A 128 -0.86 13.28 -7.31
N ARG A 129 -1.03 13.03 -8.62
CA ARG A 129 -1.76 13.92 -9.54
C ARG A 129 -3.26 13.96 -9.27
N ALA A 130 -3.83 12.88 -8.73
CA ALA A 130 -5.22 12.85 -8.27
C ALA A 130 -5.43 13.57 -6.93
N GLY A 131 -4.38 14.10 -6.30
CA GLY A 131 -4.46 14.80 -5.02
C GLY A 131 -4.57 13.87 -3.82
N LEU A 132 -4.12 12.63 -3.97
CA LEU A 132 -4.03 11.62 -2.91
C LEU A 132 -2.58 11.47 -2.45
N LEU A 133 -2.40 11.13 -1.18
CA LEU A 133 -1.09 10.76 -0.62
C LEU A 133 -0.82 9.27 -0.88
N SER A 134 0.45 8.90 -0.98
CA SER A 134 0.86 7.49 -1.06
C SER A 134 1.77 7.14 0.11
N VAL A 135 1.43 6.05 0.80
CA VAL A 135 2.30 5.37 1.75
C VAL A 135 2.82 4.14 1.04
N VAL A 136 4.13 4.03 0.81
CA VAL A 136 4.71 2.93 0.01
C VAL A 136 5.60 2.08 0.89
N HIS A 137 5.21 0.82 1.09
CA HIS A 137 5.92 -0.18 1.87
C HIS A 137 6.85 -0.97 0.94
N LEU A 138 8.14 -0.72 1.07
CA LEU A 138 9.19 -1.38 0.29
C LEU A 138 9.91 -2.39 1.16
N SER A 139 9.98 -3.63 0.68
CA SER A 139 10.83 -4.66 1.27
C SER A 139 12.14 -4.76 0.51
N VAL A 140 13.26 -4.78 1.24
CA VAL A 140 14.62 -4.98 0.72
C VAL A 140 15.32 -6.12 1.46
N GLY A 141 16.30 -6.75 0.82
CA GLY A 141 16.93 -7.98 1.30
C GLY A 141 16.13 -9.23 0.98
N ARG A 142 15.29 -9.19 -0.07
CA ARG A 142 14.63 -10.38 -0.62
C ARG A 142 15.64 -11.21 -1.43
N PRO A 143 15.42 -12.53 -1.60
CA PRO A 143 16.19 -13.31 -2.57
C PRO A 143 16.17 -12.63 -3.95
N GLY A 144 17.35 -12.50 -4.57
CA GLY A 144 17.52 -11.80 -5.85
C GLY A 144 17.77 -10.29 -5.76
N ASP A 145 17.70 -9.69 -4.57
CA ASP A 145 18.19 -8.32 -4.38
C ASP A 145 19.72 -8.27 -4.54
N ASP A 146 20.21 -7.20 -5.16
CA ASP A 146 21.63 -6.88 -5.32
C ASP A 146 22.00 -5.64 -4.48
N ALA A 147 23.28 -5.26 -4.49
CA ALA A 147 23.76 -4.05 -3.78
C ALA A 147 23.05 -2.74 -4.19
N GLY A 148 22.47 -2.69 -5.40
CA GLY A 148 21.74 -1.54 -5.94
C GLY A 148 20.27 -1.47 -5.53
N VAL A 149 19.74 -2.43 -4.77
CA VAL A 149 18.31 -2.46 -4.39
C VAL A 149 17.87 -1.20 -3.64
N PHE A 150 18.70 -0.70 -2.74
CA PHE A 150 18.42 0.52 -1.98
C PHE A 150 18.33 1.73 -2.91
N GLY A 151 19.27 1.86 -3.86
CA GLY A 151 19.24 2.91 -4.87
C GLY A 151 17.96 2.87 -5.71
N ARG A 152 17.51 1.67 -6.12
CA ARG A 152 16.26 1.49 -6.88
C ARG A 152 15.02 1.81 -6.05
N ALA A 153 15.00 1.44 -4.77
CA ALA A 153 13.92 1.78 -3.84
C ALA A 153 13.79 3.31 -3.65
N VAL A 154 14.91 4.00 -3.38
CA VAL A 154 14.94 5.46 -3.25
C VAL A 154 14.55 6.14 -4.57
N TRP A 155 15.06 5.63 -5.70
CA TRP A 155 14.70 6.14 -7.03
C TRP A 155 13.20 6.04 -7.27
N LEU A 156 12.58 4.90 -6.96
CA LEU A 156 11.14 4.69 -7.11
C LEU A 156 10.35 5.70 -6.28
N CYS A 157 10.74 5.93 -5.02
CA CYS A 157 10.07 6.90 -4.15
C CYS A 157 10.16 8.32 -4.71
N LYS A 158 11.36 8.73 -5.15
CA LYS A 158 11.62 10.06 -5.71
C LYS A 158 10.87 10.25 -7.04
N ALA A 159 11.04 9.31 -7.97
CA ALA A 159 10.38 9.36 -9.28
C ALA A 159 8.86 9.25 -9.17
N GLY A 160 8.37 8.43 -8.25
CA GLY A 160 6.95 8.22 -7.95
C GLY A 160 6.28 9.37 -7.19
N ARG A 161 7.06 10.31 -6.64
CA ARG A 161 6.59 11.37 -5.73
C ARG A 161 5.83 10.79 -4.52
N VAL A 162 6.41 9.76 -3.92
CA VAL A 162 5.86 9.10 -2.74
C VAL A 162 5.82 10.08 -1.56
N ALA A 163 4.69 10.12 -0.85
CA ALA A 163 4.55 11.00 0.30
C ALA A 163 5.23 10.42 1.55
N PHE A 164 5.00 9.13 1.81
CA PHE A 164 5.54 8.44 2.97
C PHE A 164 6.18 7.11 2.54
N PRO A 165 7.49 7.10 2.24
CA PRO A 165 8.20 5.86 1.98
C PRO A 165 8.44 5.13 3.31
N ARG A 166 8.14 3.84 3.34
CA ARG A 166 8.47 2.94 4.45
C ARG A 166 9.35 1.83 3.92
N LEU A 167 10.61 1.87 4.29
CA LEU A 167 11.57 0.83 3.96
C LEU A 167 11.62 -0.17 5.12
N ALA A 168 11.43 -1.45 4.83
CA ALA A 168 11.58 -2.53 5.79
C ALA A 168 12.51 -3.59 5.21
N ARG A 169 13.24 -4.28 6.09
CA ARG A 169 13.88 -5.54 5.71
C ARG A 169 12.77 -6.53 5.39
N ALA A 170 12.93 -7.32 4.33
CA ALA A 170 12.07 -8.47 4.11
C ALA A 170 12.23 -9.40 5.33
N GLU A 171 11.16 -9.53 6.13
CA GLU A 171 11.06 -10.63 7.07
C GLU A 171 11.12 -11.90 6.21
N SER A 172 12.07 -12.78 6.53
CA SER A 172 12.23 -14.03 5.83
C SER A 172 11.05 -14.92 6.18
N ASP A 173 9.93 -14.76 5.50
CA ASP A 173 8.88 -15.78 5.54
C ASP A 173 9.45 -17.02 4.85
N ASP A 174 9.88 -17.96 5.69
CA ASP A 174 10.02 -19.40 5.45
C ASP A 174 10.63 -19.87 4.13
N VAL A 175 11.85 -19.40 3.82
CA VAL A 175 12.77 -20.19 2.99
C VAL A 175 14.04 -20.47 3.79
N VAL A 176 14.03 -21.60 4.50
CA VAL A 176 15.24 -22.25 4.99
C VAL A 176 16.17 -22.45 3.79
N GLY A 177 17.24 -21.65 3.70
CA GLY A 177 18.29 -21.82 2.69
C GLY A 177 18.44 -20.71 1.63
N ALA A 178 17.67 -19.62 1.66
CA ALA A 178 17.97 -18.49 0.78
C ALA A 178 19.26 -17.76 1.24
N PRO A 179 20.25 -17.53 0.35
CA PRO A 179 21.51 -16.91 0.75
C PRO A 179 21.26 -15.48 1.22
N ARG A 180 21.71 -15.19 2.44
CA ARG A 180 21.75 -13.82 2.97
C ARG A 180 22.77 -13.02 2.15
N LEU A 181 22.47 -11.76 1.86
CA LEU A 181 23.42 -10.82 1.24
C LEU A 181 24.76 -10.89 1.98
N GLY A 182 25.85 -11.06 1.23
CA GLY A 182 27.18 -11.12 1.80
C GLY A 182 27.59 -9.78 2.41
N SER A 183 28.49 -9.81 3.40
CA SER A 183 29.05 -8.62 4.06
C SER A 183 29.54 -7.57 3.05
N ASP A 184 30.15 -8.04 1.96
CA ASP A 184 30.73 -7.21 0.91
C ASP A 184 29.69 -6.57 -0.01
N GLU A 185 28.51 -7.18 -0.14
CA GLU A 185 27.38 -6.59 -0.89
C GLU A 185 26.68 -5.52 -0.07
N VAL A 186 26.56 -5.74 1.25
CA VAL A 186 26.06 -4.73 2.19
C VAL A 186 26.99 -3.52 2.21
N GLN A 187 28.30 -3.75 2.31
CA GLN A 187 29.30 -2.68 2.34
C GLN A 187 29.26 -1.85 1.05
N ARG A 188 29.23 -2.50 -0.12
CA ARG A 188 29.08 -1.80 -1.41
C ARG A 188 27.77 -1.03 -1.50
N GLY A 189 26.68 -1.54 -0.95
CA GLY A 189 25.40 -0.81 -0.91
C GLY A 189 25.45 0.48 -0.08
N LEU A 190 26.20 0.47 1.02
CA LEU A 190 26.38 1.64 1.90
C LEU A 190 27.26 2.73 1.27
N GLU A 191 28.20 2.35 0.41
CA GLU A 191 29.12 3.29 -0.26
C GLU A 191 28.44 4.12 -1.38
N TRP A 192 27.24 3.74 -1.81
CA TRP A 192 26.45 4.47 -2.80
C TRP A 192 25.45 5.48 -2.19
N ALA A 193 25.30 5.49 -0.86
CA ALA A 193 24.41 6.40 -0.12
C ALA A 193 25.08 7.72 0.22
#